data_AF-A0A812P5J6-F1
#
_entry.id   AF-A0A812P5J6-F1
#
_cell.length_a   1.000
_cell.length_b   1.000
_cell.length_c   1.000
_cell.angle_alpha   90.00
_cell.angle_beta   90.00
_cell.angle_gamma   90.00
#
_symmetry.space_group_name_H-M   'P 1'
#
loop_
_entity.id
_entity.type
_entity.pdbx_description
1 polymer ?
#
loop_
_entity_poly.entity_id
_entity_poly.type
_entity_poly.pdbx_seq_one_letter_code
_entity_poly.pdbx_strand_id
1 'polypeptide(L)'
;YSLTEEGECEMQGLEFFIAAGVVLVIATILVIVWYVLIAMKPCVNPEGVQYGMECRDRMRLAQSGSMEPYPLTTNLLSVNVAGPGTMALFRYQFALLVWASTLLLVWLGFAAFVSSDLLILGTKSAESPQMLCAVVAWGHHRQMELVWTKVSWLAFAYIFSFGGAIFYGIQQTKLFKSVHVEHATMESFAAKLEGFDPISGREPAEEMLKEAMTAAIGCEPVGVSVAWDYATERHMVDTILEQEAEVETPQGAHGSSDENPPSRLLDKAELWATDLVLNAWHVHLGHHEVHASEINSMLHGMSSTSIAFVIFASQETRQQAIIAARDGITVRGRRCSLTQCCWKAWFLMLAYVLFC
;
A
#
# COMPACT_ATOMS: atom_id res chain seq x y z
N TYR A 1 -6.81 4.98 -42.24
CA TYR A 1 -6.76 6.11 -43.17
C TYR A 1 -7.87 5.94 -44.17
N SER A 2 -8.63 6.99 -44.45
CA SER A 2 -9.62 7.04 -45.53
C SER A 2 -9.21 8.10 -46.53
N LEU A 3 -9.43 7.84 -47.83
CA LEU A 3 -9.29 8.88 -48.84
C LEU A 3 -10.53 9.77 -48.82
N THR A 4 -10.34 11.08 -48.78
CA THR A 4 -11.40 12.07 -49.04
C THR A 4 -11.65 12.21 -50.55
N GLU A 5 -12.78 12.79 -50.95
CA GLU A 5 -13.10 13.04 -52.38
C GLU A 5 -12.07 13.97 -53.05
N GLU A 6 -11.37 14.79 -52.25
CA GLU A 6 -10.31 15.69 -52.69
C GLU A 6 -8.95 14.97 -52.87
N GLY A 7 -8.90 13.67 -52.55
CA GLY A 7 -7.70 12.85 -52.70
C GLY A 7 -6.71 12.94 -51.53
N GLU A 8 -7.09 13.58 -50.42
CA GLU A 8 -6.28 13.67 -49.21
C GLU A 8 -6.46 12.41 -48.35
N CYS A 9 -5.41 12.01 -47.62
CA CYS A 9 -5.45 10.86 -46.72
C CYS A 9 -5.68 11.32 -45.29
N GLU A 10 -6.88 11.08 -44.77
CA GLU A 10 -7.23 11.46 -43.40
C GLU A 10 -7.02 10.29 -42.42
N MET A 11 -6.39 10.57 -41.29
CA MET A 11 -6.20 9.59 -40.22
C MET A 11 -7.47 9.48 -39.39
N GLN A 12 -8.29 8.44 -39.63
CA GLN A 12 -9.52 8.15 -38.86
C GLN A 12 -9.31 8.10 -37.32
N GLY A 13 -8.09 7.87 -36.83
CA GLY A 13 -7.78 7.91 -35.41
C GLY A 13 -7.75 9.32 -34.80
N LEU A 14 -7.62 10.37 -35.62
CA LEU A 14 -7.53 11.74 -35.14
C LEU A 14 -8.82 12.20 -34.46
N GLU A 15 -9.98 11.85 -35.02
CA GLU A 15 -11.29 12.15 -34.43
C GLU A 15 -11.43 11.54 -33.02
N PHE A 16 -10.94 10.31 -32.83
CA PHE A 16 -10.95 9.67 -31.52
C PHE A 16 -10.07 10.42 -30.50
N PHE A 17 -8.86 10.84 -30.89
CA PHE A 17 -7.98 11.60 -30.00
C PHE A 17 -8.55 12.99 -29.67
N ILE A 18 -9.15 13.67 -30.64
CA ILE A 18 -9.83 14.95 -30.43
C ILE A 18 -11.02 14.75 -29.48
N ALA A 19 -11.87 13.74 -29.72
CA ALA A 19 -13.01 13.44 -28.86
C ALA A 19 -12.56 13.11 -27.42
N ALA A 20 -11.53 12.28 -27.26
CA ALA A 20 -10.95 11.96 -25.95
C ALA A 20 -10.40 13.22 -25.26
N GLY A 21 -9.71 14.09 -26.00
CA GLY A 21 -9.22 15.38 -25.50
C GLY A 21 -10.35 16.30 -25.04
N VAL A 22 -11.42 16.42 -25.81
CA VAL A 22 -12.61 17.23 -25.46
C VAL A 22 -13.28 16.69 -24.20
N VAL A 23 -13.46 15.36 -24.08
CA VAL A 23 -14.01 14.74 -22.88
C VAL A 23 -13.15 15.03 -21.65
N LEU A 24 -11.82 14.92 -21.78
CA LEU A 24 -10.88 15.22 -20.69
C LEU A 24 -10.97 16.69 -20.24
N VAL A 25 -11.09 17.62 -21.19
CA VAL A 25 -11.25 19.06 -20.90
C VAL A 25 -12.57 19.32 -20.18
N ILE A 26 -13.69 18.75 -20.66
CA ILE A 26 -15.01 18.90 -20.01
C ILE A 26 -14.96 18.34 -18.58
N ALA A 27 -14.40 17.15 -18.39
CA ALA A 27 -14.24 16.55 -17.07
C ALA A 27 -13.40 17.44 -16.13
N THR A 28 -12.30 18.01 -16.65
CA THR A 28 -11.44 18.92 -15.89
C THR A 28 -12.21 20.19 -15.47
N ILE A 29 -13.00 20.77 -16.37
CA ILE A 29 -13.85 21.94 -16.06
C ILE A 29 -14.87 21.58 -14.97
N LEU A 30 -15.53 20.42 -15.07
CA LEU A 30 -16.49 19.98 -14.06
C LEU A 30 -15.84 19.80 -12.68
N VAL A 31 -14.63 19.23 -12.61
CA VAL A 31 -13.87 19.11 -11.36
C VAL A 31 -13.50 20.48 -10.79
N ILE A 32 -13.08 21.44 -11.64
CA ILE A 32 -12.77 22.81 -11.20
C ILE A 32 -14.03 23.50 -10.67
N VAL A 33 -15.16 23.44 -11.39
CA VAL A 33 -16.43 24.02 -10.95
C VAL A 33 -16.89 23.41 -9.64
N TRP A 34 -16.85 22.08 -9.52
CA TRP A 34 -17.16 21.36 -8.29
C TRP A 34 -16.27 21.79 -7.12
N TYR A 35 -14.95 21.89 -7.34
CA TYR A 35 -14.00 22.36 -6.33
C TYR A 35 -14.28 23.80 -5.89
N VAL A 36 -14.57 24.71 -6.83
CA VAL A 36 -14.94 26.11 -6.53
C VAL A 36 -16.24 26.17 -5.73
N LEU A 37 -17.25 25.38 -6.10
CA LEU A 37 -18.52 25.31 -5.36
C LEU A 37 -18.29 24.82 -3.93
N ILE A 38 -17.44 23.79 -3.72
CA ILE A 38 -17.05 23.33 -2.39
C ILE A 38 -16.31 24.41 -1.61
N ALA A 39 -15.35 25.09 -2.23
CA ALA A 39 -14.56 26.15 -1.60
C ALA A 39 -15.40 27.38 -1.19
N MET A 40 -16.53 27.63 -1.88
CA MET A 40 -17.46 28.73 -1.58
C MET A 40 -18.52 28.36 -0.53
N LYS A 41 -18.69 27.07 -0.16
CA LYS A 41 -19.66 26.69 0.86
C LYS A 41 -19.25 27.28 2.22
N PRO A 42 -20.18 27.91 2.97
CA PRO A 42 -19.88 28.41 4.31
C PRO A 42 -19.53 27.25 5.26
N CYS A 43 -18.57 27.48 6.15
CA CYS A 43 -18.20 26.50 7.18
C CYS A 43 -19.29 26.46 8.25
N VAL A 44 -20.13 25.42 8.22
CA VAL A 44 -21.26 25.24 9.16
C VAL A 44 -20.77 24.76 10.53
N ASN A 45 -19.64 24.04 10.58
CA ASN A 45 -19.09 23.50 11.81
C ASN A 45 -17.59 23.87 11.98
N PRO A 46 -17.28 25.09 12.46
CA PRO A 46 -15.90 25.53 12.64
C PRO A 46 -15.15 24.70 13.68
N GLU A 47 -15.83 24.21 14.72
CA GLU A 47 -15.23 23.36 15.76
C GLU A 47 -14.78 22.01 15.20
N GLY A 48 -15.63 21.37 14.39
CA GLY A 48 -15.30 20.12 13.71
C GLY A 48 -14.15 20.28 12.72
N VAL A 49 -14.09 21.40 11.98
CA VAL A 49 -12.95 21.70 11.10
C VAL A 49 -11.66 21.89 11.88
N GLN A 50 -11.71 22.62 13.00
CA GLN A 50 -10.55 22.80 13.86
C GLN A 50 -10.07 21.47 14.45
N TYR A 51 -10.99 20.66 14.99
CA TYR A 51 -10.67 19.31 15.47
C TYR A 51 -10.06 18.45 14.36
N GLY A 52 -10.64 18.45 13.16
CA GLY A 52 -10.11 17.74 12.00
C GLY A 52 -8.71 18.22 11.61
N MET A 53 -8.44 19.52 11.70
CA MET A 53 -7.10 20.07 11.49
C MET A 53 -6.12 19.62 12.57
N GLU A 54 -6.52 19.59 13.83
CA GLU A 54 -5.70 19.09 14.95
C GLU A 54 -5.41 17.59 14.80
N CYS A 55 -6.42 16.78 14.45
CA CYS A 55 -6.25 15.36 14.14
C CYS A 55 -5.29 15.16 12.97
N ARG A 56 -5.44 15.93 11.89
CA ARG A 56 -4.51 15.89 10.76
C ARG A 56 -3.09 16.28 11.17
N ASP A 57 -2.96 17.25 12.06
CA ASP A 57 -1.66 17.69 12.58
C ASP A 57 -1.03 16.63 13.49
N ARG A 58 -1.83 15.89 14.28
CA ARG A 58 -1.39 14.71 15.04
C ARG A 58 -0.98 13.54 14.15
N MET A 59 -1.56 13.42 12.96
CA MET A 59 -1.18 12.42 11.95
C MET A 59 0.08 12.80 11.18
N ARG A 60 0.59 14.04 11.32
CA ARG A 60 1.86 14.41 10.67
C ARG A 60 3.01 13.64 11.30
N LEU A 61 3.88 13.13 10.44
CA LEU A 61 5.10 12.49 10.87
C LEU A 61 6.03 13.55 11.45
N ALA A 62 6.25 13.45 12.77
CA ALA A 62 7.17 14.29 13.50
C ALA A 62 8.55 13.64 13.56
N GLN A 63 9.58 14.47 13.73
CA GLN A 63 10.95 13.99 13.85
C GLN A 63 11.15 13.15 15.11
N SER A 64 12.03 12.15 15.06
CA SER A 64 12.34 11.32 16.23
C SER A 64 12.80 12.18 17.42
N GLY A 65 12.00 12.23 18.49
CA GLY A 65 12.29 13.01 19.69
C GLY A 65 11.88 14.49 19.63
N SER A 66 11.18 14.95 18.58
CA SER A 66 10.65 16.31 18.47
C SER A 66 9.18 16.29 18.01
N MET A 67 8.41 17.32 18.36
CA MET A 67 7.06 17.53 17.81
C MET A 67 7.08 18.23 16.45
N GLU A 68 8.26 18.66 15.99
CA GLU A 68 8.39 19.36 14.71
C GLU A 68 8.23 18.39 13.53
N PRO A 69 7.50 18.79 12.48
CA PRO A 69 7.37 17.98 11.27
C PRO A 69 8.72 17.85 10.55
N TYR A 70 8.88 16.79 9.75
CA TYR A 70 10.03 16.69 8.86
C TYR A 70 10.02 17.81 7.82
N PRO A 71 11.15 18.50 7.58
CA PRO A 71 11.22 19.52 6.53
C PRO A 71 11.07 18.88 5.15
N LEU A 72 10.47 19.60 4.21
CA LEU A 72 10.28 19.14 2.82
C LEU A 72 11.61 18.84 2.09
N THR A 73 12.73 19.32 2.63
CA THR A 73 14.09 19.06 2.12
C THR A 73 14.67 17.74 2.62
N THR A 74 14.01 17.02 3.53
CA THR A 74 14.49 15.74 4.04
C THR A 74 14.56 14.72 2.90
N ASN A 75 15.74 14.14 2.70
CA ASN A 75 15.91 13.10 1.71
C ASN A 75 15.28 11.78 2.18
N LEU A 76 14.12 11.47 1.62
CA LEU A 76 13.35 10.25 1.92
C LEU A 76 14.02 8.96 1.39
N LEU A 77 15.10 9.06 0.60
CA LEU A 77 15.88 7.91 0.13
C LEU A 77 16.87 7.38 1.17
N SER A 78 17.23 8.22 2.14
CA SER A 78 18.25 7.93 3.15
C SER A 78 17.73 8.02 4.58
N VAL A 79 16.69 8.81 4.82
CA VAL A 79 16.11 9.00 6.16
C VAL A 79 14.81 8.23 6.28
N ASN A 80 14.71 7.40 7.31
CA ASN A 80 13.50 6.66 7.63
C ASN A 80 12.48 7.56 8.36
N VAL A 81 11.56 8.15 7.59
CA VAL A 81 10.52 9.07 8.10
C VAL A 81 9.22 8.34 8.47
N ALA A 82 8.85 7.32 7.70
CA ALA A 82 7.54 6.67 7.77
C ALA A 82 7.67 5.14 7.70
N GLY A 83 8.74 4.60 8.30
CA GLY A 83 9.08 3.19 8.24
C GLY A 83 9.86 2.76 6.98
N PRO A 84 10.45 1.55 7.01
CA PRO A 84 11.27 1.02 5.93
C PRO A 84 10.52 0.89 4.60
N GLY A 85 9.21 0.67 4.63
CA GLY A 85 8.38 0.56 3.43
C GLY A 85 8.33 1.85 2.61
N THR A 86 8.19 3.00 3.28
CA THR A 86 8.17 4.30 2.59
C THR A 86 9.52 4.63 1.98
N MET A 87 10.62 4.39 2.71
CA MET A 87 11.97 4.56 2.18
C MET A 87 12.22 3.63 0.98
N ALA A 88 11.74 2.39 1.04
CA ALA A 88 11.79 1.44 -0.08
C ALA A 88 11.07 1.95 -1.33
N LEU A 89 9.87 2.51 -1.15
CA LEU A 89 9.06 3.05 -2.24
C LEU A 89 9.76 4.21 -2.97
N PHE A 90 10.30 5.19 -2.23
CA PHE A 90 11.00 6.31 -2.87
C PHE A 90 12.26 5.86 -3.60
N ARG A 91 13.00 4.89 -3.05
CA ARG A 91 14.17 4.31 -3.71
C ARG A 91 13.81 3.53 -4.97
N TYR A 92 12.66 2.86 -4.97
CA TYR A 92 12.12 2.21 -6.15
C TYR A 92 11.77 3.23 -7.24
N GLN A 93 11.06 4.30 -6.88
CA GLN A 93 10.74 5.39 -7.82
C GLN A 93 12.01 6.03 -8.40
N PHE A 94 13.02 6.30 -7.56
CA PHE A 94 14.30 6.80 -8.02
C PHE A 94 15.00 5.81 -8.97
N ALA A 95 14.99 4.51 -8.66
CA ALA A 95 15.55 3.48 -9.53
C ALA A 95 14.82 3.41 -10.88
N LEU A 96 13.48 3.53 -10.90
CA LEU A 96 12.69 3.62 -12.12
C LEU A 96 13.05 4.86 -12.96
N LEU A 97 13.24 6.02 -12.32
CA LEU A 97 13.64 7.25 -13.00
C LEU A 97 15.04 7.10 -13.62
N VAL A 98 16.00 6.54 -12.88
CA VAL A 98 17.35 6.27 -13.39
C VAL A 98 17.31 5.26 -14.55
N TRP A 99 16.53 4.19 -14.42
CA TRP A 99 16.34 3.19 -15.47
C TRP A 99 15.75 3.80 -16.75
N ALA A 100 14.63 4.52 -16.63
CA ALA A 100 13.94 5.15 -17.77
C ALA A 100 14.83 6.20 -18.44
N SER A 101 15.51 7.03 -17.66
CA SER A 101 16.44 8.04 -18.17
C SER A 101 17.62 7.40 -18.89
N THR A 102 18.17 6.31 -18.36
CA THR A 102 19.27 5.58 -19.01
C THR A 102 18.82 4.98 -20.33
N LEU A 103 17.64 4.34 -20.37
CA LEU A 103 17.11 3.81 -21.63
C LEU A 103 16.87 4.92 -22.65
N LEU A 104 16.26 6.03 -22.24
CA LEU A 104 16.03 7.17 -23.13
C LEU A 104 17.34 7.74 -23.69
N LEU A 105 18.35 7.96 -22.83
CA LEU A 105 19.65 8.50 -23.25
C LEU A 105 20.39 7.56 -24.20
N VAL A 106 20.39 6.25 -23.92
CA VAL A 106 21.03 5.27 -24.82
C VAL A 106 20.27 5.18 -26.14
N TRP A 107 18.94 5.20 -26.13
CA TRP A 107 18.13 5.25 -27.36
C TRP A 107 18.44 6.49 -28.21
N LEU A 108 18.47 7.67 -27.58
CA LEU A 108 18.82 8.93 -28.25
C LEU A 108 20.25 8.89 -28.80
N GLY A 109 21.20 8.31 -28.04
CA GLY A 109 22.54 8.04 -28.54
C GLY A 109 22.54 7.13 -29.76
N PHE A 110 21.78 6.04 -29.72
CA PHE A 110 21.65 5.11 -30.86
C PHE A 110 21.08 5.81 -32.10
N ALA A 111 20.06 6.64 -31.93
CA ALA A 111 19.49 7.45 -33.01
C ALA A 111 20.50 8.48 -33.54
N ALA A 112 21.30 9.11 -32.68
CA ALA A 112 22.30 10.10 -33.09
C ALA A 112 23.49 9.47 -33.83
N PHE A 113 23.95 8.29 -33.40
CA PHE A 113 25.16 7.66 -33.95
C PHE A 113 24.90 6.68 -35.10
N VAL A 114 23.78 5.96 -35.11
CA VAL A 114 23.49 4.95 -36.14
C VAL A 114 22.76 5.57 -37.32
N SER A 115 21.64 6.24 -37.08
CA SER A 115 20.90 6.97 -38.11
C SER A 115 19.80 7.85 -37.50
N SER A 116 19.79 9.13 -37.85
CA SER A 116 18.71 10.07 -37.50
C SER A 116 17.37 9.67 -38.10
N ASP A 117 17.36 8.79 -39.12
CA ASP A 117 16.14 8.28 -39.74
C ASP A 117 15.25 7.54 -38.74
N LEU A 118 15.79 7.03 -37.62
CA LEU A 118 15.01 6.39 -36.55
C LEU A 118 14.00 7.33 -35.89
N LEU A 119 14.30 8.63 -35.81
CA LEU A 119 13.39 9.65 -35.25
C LEU A 119 12.41 10.19 -36.27
N ILE A 120 12.76 10.08 -37.56
CA ILE A 120 11.96 10.59 -38.69
C ILE A 120 11.00 9.50 -39.22
N LEU A 121 11.27 8.23 -38.92
CA LEU A 121 10.44 7.10 -39.35
C LEU A 121 9.03 7.23 -38.75
N GLY A 122 8.05 7.45 -39.64
CA GLY A 122 6.63 7.59 -39.27
C GLY A 122 6.15 9.03 -39.02
N THR A 123 7.03 10.03 -39.06
CA THR A 123 6.65 11.46 -38.91
C THR A 123 6.61 12.22 -40.22
N LYS A 124 7.02 11.61 -41.34
CA LYS A 124 6.91 12.23 -42.68
C LYS A 124 5.45 12.33 -43.10
N SER A 125 4.97 13.55 -43.32
CA SER A 125 3.70 13.80 -43.98
C SER A 125 3.78 13.45 -45.47
N ALA A 126 2.64 13.06 -46.05
CA ALA A 126 2.48 12.87 -47.49
C ALA A 126 1.23 13.60 -47.95
N GLU A 127 1.39 14.54 -48.88
CA GLU A 127 0.28 15.38 -49.38
C GLU A 127 -0.49 14.70 -50.51
N SER A 128 0.14 13.79 -51.25
CA SER A 128 -0.51 13.06 -52.35
C SER A 128 -0.45 11.55 -52.16
N PRO A 129 -1.42 10.78 -52.73
CA PRO A 129 -1.40 9.32 -52.67
C PRO A 129 -0.13 8.68 -53.25
N GLN A 130 0.46 9.30 -54.28
CA GLN A 130 1.73 8.85 -54.87
C GLN A 130 2.90 9.06 -53.89
N MET A 131 2.95 10.22 -53.23
CA MET A 131 3.93 10.47 -52.18
C MET A 131 3.74 9.53 -51.00
N LEU A 132 2.50 9.19 -50.65
CA LEU A 132 2.22 8.21 -49.60
C LEU A 132 2.79 6.84 -49.95
N CYS A 133 2.56 6.34 -51.17
CA CYS A 133 3.16 5.08 -51.64
C CYS A 133 4.70 5.13 -51.58
N ALA A 134 5.31 6.26 -51.96
CA ALA A 134 6.75 6.43 -51.89
C ALA A 134 7.28 6.46 -50.44
N VAL A 135 6.59 7.15 -49.53
CA VAL A 135 6.94 7.22 -48.10
C VAL A 135 6.79 5.85 -47.44
N VAL A 136 5.75 5.09 -47.78
CA VAL A 136 5.53 3.72 -47.28
C VAL A 136 6.61 2.77 -47.80
N ALA A 137 6.91 2.79 -49.10
CA ALA A 137 7.96 1.95 -49.68
C ALA A 137 9.35 2.28 -49.10
N TRP A 138 9.67 3.58 -48.95
CA TRP A 138 10.88 4.04 -48.30
C TRP A 138 10.93 3.60 -46.83
N GLY A 139 9.82 3.77 -46.11
CA GLY A 139 9.67 3.36 -44.72
C GLY A 139 9.90 1.86 -44.55
N HIS A 140 9.30 1.02 -45.40
CA HIS A 140 9.50 -0.44 -45.39
C HIS A 140 10.97 -0.81 -45.65
N HIS A 141 11.60 -0.21 -46.66
CA HIS A 141 13.01 -0.48 -46.96
C HIS A 141 13.94 -0.11 -45.79
N ARG A 142 13.75 1.08 -45.21
CA ARG A 142 14.53 1.54 -44.04
C ARG A 142 14.23 0.73 -42.78
N GLN A 143 12.98 0.29 -42.59
CA GLN A 143 12.64 -0.61 -41.49
C GLN A 143 13.43 -1.90 -41.58
N MET A 144 13.55 -2.49 -42.78
CA MET A 144 14.31 -3.72 -43.02
C MET A 144 15.81 -3.55 -42.74
N GLU A 145 16.41 -2.42 -43.15
CA GLU A 145 17.82 -2.12 -42.85
C GLU A 145 18.06 -1.92 -41.34
N LEU A 146 17.11 -1.27 -40.65
CA LEU A 146 17.21 -0.94 -39.23
C LEU A 146 16.65 -2.03 -38.29
N VAL A 147 16.28 -3.21 -38.81
CA VAL A 147 15.78 -4.32 -37.97
C VAL A 147 16.84 -4.71 -36.95
N TRP A 148 18.09 -4.89 -37.38
CA TRP A 148 19.18 -5.29 -36.49
C TRP A 148 19.43 -4.26 -35.40
N THR A 149 19.34 -2.97 -35.74
CA THR A 149 19.43 -1.85 -34.80
C THR A 149 18.34 -1.94 -33.71
N LYS A 150 17.09 -2.22 -34.09
CA LYS A 150 15.99 -2.43 -33.13
C LYS A 150 16.20 -3.66 -32.26
N VAL A 151 16.63 -4.77 -32.86
CA VAL A 151 16.91 -6.03 -32.14
C VAL A 151 18.03 -5.84 -31.13
N SER A 152 19.13 -5.17 -31.51
CA SER A 152 20.24 -4.86 -30.61
C SER A 152 19.80 -3.93 -29.48
N TRP A 153 18.98 -2.92 -29.77
CA TRP A 153 18.40 -2.04 -28.75
C TRP A 153 17.55 -2.81 -27.74
N LEU A 154 16.65 -3.69 -28.22
CA LEU A 154 15.81 -4.51 -27.36
C LEU A 154 16.64 -5.48 -26.51
N ALA A 155 17.66 -6.11 -27.10
CA ALA A 155 18.57 -6.99 -26.37
C ALA A 155 19.31 -6.22 -25.26
N PHE A 156 19.83 -5.02 -25.55
CA PHE A 156 20.44 -4.16 -24.54
C PHE A 156 19.46 -3.78 -23.43
N ALA A 157 18.28 -3.28 -23.80
CA ALA A 157 17.25 -2.86 -22.84
C ALA A 157 16.86 -4.03 -21.92
N TYR A 158 16.73 -5.24 -22.47
CA TYR A 158 16.41 -6.44 -21.69
C TYR A 158 17.53 -6.80 -20.71
N ILE A 159 18.78 -6.91 -21.19
CA ILE A 159 19.93 -7.27 -20.33
C ILE A 159 20.13 -6.21 -19.24
N PHE A 160 20.05 -4.93 -19.58
CA PHE A 160 20.19 -3.83 -18.63
C PHE A 160 19.06 -3.84 -17.59
N SER A 161 17.81 -4.04 -18.01
CA SER A 161 16.67 -4.09 -17.09
C SER A 161 16.76 -5.30 -16.16
N PHE A 162 17.11 -6.47 -16.68
CA PHE A 162 17.27 -7.69 -15.90
C PHE A 162 18.42 -7.58 -14.88
N GLY A 163 19.60 -7.13 -15.33
CA GLY A 163 20.74 -6.90 -14.46
C GLY A 163 20.46 -5.81 -13.41
N GLY A 164 19.81 -4.73 -13.82
CA GLY A 164 19.37 -3.64 -12.95
C GLY A 164 18.38 -4.10 -11.88
N ALA A 165 17.41 -4.96 -12.23
CA ALA A 165 16.46 -5.53 -11.29
C ALA A 165 17.15 -6.43 -10.24
N ILE A 166 18.08 -7.30 -10.67
CA ILE A 166 18.87 -8.13 -9.74
C ILE A 166 19.70 -7.25 -8.79
N PHE A 167 20.43 -6.28 -9.34
CA PHE A 167 21.25 -5.37 -8.54
C PHE A 167 20.40 -4.58 -7.54
N TYR A 168 19.26 -4.04 -7.98
CA TYR A 168 18.31 -3.35 -7.14
C TYR A 168 17.76 -4.25 -6.02
N GLY A 169 17.37 -5.49 -6.34
CA GLY A 169 16.88 -6.46 -5.35
C GLY A 169 17.93 -6.78 -4.26
N ILE A 170 19.21 -6.92 -4.63
CA ILE A 170 20.30 -7.13 -3.68
C ILE A 170 20.48 -5.90 -2.77
N GLN A 171 20.50 -4.70 -3.35
CA GLN A 171 20.66 -3.45 -2.58
C GLN A 171 19.49 -3.25 -1.62
N GLN A 172 18.27 -3.50 -2.09
CA GLN A 172 17.05 -3.37 -1.30
C GLN A 172 17.03 -4.35 -0.12
N THR A 173 17.48 -5.59 -0.35
CA THR A 173 17.60 -6.60 0.71
C THR A 173 18.62 -6.21 1.77
N LYS A 174 19.78 -5.67 1.35
CA LYS A 174 20.81 -5.20 2.29
C LYS A 174 20.30 -4.04 3.15
N LEU A 175 19.64 -3.07 2.51
CA LEU A 175 19.06 -1.92 3.19
C LEU A 175 17.98 -2.36 4.18
N PHE A 176 17.07 -3.25 3.76
CA PHE A 176 16.02 -3.74 4.65
C PHE A 176 16.62 -4.41 5.88
N LYS A 177 17.67 -5.23 5.71
CA LYS A 177 18.39 -5.85 6.83
C LYS A 177 19.05 -4.83 7.75
N SER A 178 19.72 -3.80 7.21
CA SER A 178 20.38 -2.79 8.05
C SER A 178 19.38 -1.97 8.85
N VAL A 179 18.30 -1.52 8.21
CA VAL A 179 17.24 -0.72 8.84
C VAL A 179 16.50 -1.54 9.89
N HIS A 180 16.30 -2.82 9.62
CA HIS A 180 15.68 -3.74 10.57
C HIS A 180 16.56 -4.02 11.80
N VAL A 181 17.90 -4.07 11.62
CA VAL A 181 18.83 -4.22 12.74
C VAL A 181 18.87 -2.95 13.60
N GLU A 182 18.79 -1.78 12.97
CA GLU A 182 18.86 -0.49 13.65
C GLU A 182 17.58 -0.16 14.43
N HIS A 183 16.41 -0.47 13.86
CA HIS A 183 15.13 -0.26 14.53
C HIS A 183 14.69 -1.54 15.21
N ALA A 184 14.74 -1.54 16.54
CA ALA A 184 14.20 -2.63 17.35
C ALA A 184 12.68 -2.72 17.16
N THR A 185 12.27 -3.55 16.22
CA THR A 185 10.88 -3.89 15.94
C THR A 185 10.33 -4.80 17.05
N MET A 186 9.01 -4.80 17.27
CA MET A 186 8.39 -5.67 18.28
C MET A 186 8.75 -7.16 18.12
N GLU A 187 8.96 -7.61 16.89
CA GLU A 187 9.40 -8.99 16.61
C GLU A 187 10.78 -9.32 17.18
N SER A 188 11.65 -8.32 17.34
CA SER A 188 12.98 -8.52 17.91
C SER A 188 12.91 -8.89 19.39
N PHE A 189 11.78 -8.57 20.03
CA PHE A 189 11.46 -8.87 21.43
C PHE A 189 10.50 -10.06 21.58
N ALA A 190 9.90 -10.55 20.49
CA ALA A 190 8.93 -11.64 20.53
C ALA A 190 9.52 -12.99 20.08
N ALA A 191 9.16 -14.07 20.76
CA ALA A 191 9.41 -15.44 20.32
C ALA A 191 8.08 -16.17 20.13
N LYS A 192 8.05 -17.10 19.18
CA LYS A 192 6.87 -17.90 18.86
C LYS A 192 6.94 -19.22 19.63
N LEU A 193 5.97 -19.46 20.51
CA LEU A 193 5.77 -20.72 21.20
C LEU A 193 4.74 -21.54 20.40
N GLU A 194 5.12 -22.75 19.98
CA GLU A 194 4.26 -23.65 19.21
C GLU A 194 4.09 -25.00 19.90
N GLY A 195 2.94 -25.64 19.69
CA GLY A 195 2.72 -27.05 20.03
C GLY A 195 2.05 -27.33 21.38
N PHE A 196 1.46 -26.31 22.03
CA PHE A 196 0.62 -26.51 23.22
C PHE A 196 -0.81 -26.91 22.82
N ASP A 197 -1.53 -27.51 23.78
CA ASP A 197 -2.94 -27.89 23.60
C ASP A 197 -3.85 -26.65 23.53
N PRO A 198 -4.88 -26.64 22.67
CA PRO A 198 -5.87 -25.57 22.64
C PRO A 198 -6.41 -25.25 24.03
N ILE A 199 -6.37 -23.98 24.39
CA ILE A 199 -6.81 -23.44 25.67
C ILE A 199 -8.17 -22.78 25.44
N SER A 200 -9.15 -23.04 26.30
CA SER A 200 -10.46 -22.40 26.23
C SER A 200 -10.38 -20.95 26.73
N GLY A 201 -11.14 -20.04 26.13
CA GLY A 201 -11.25 -18.64 26.57
C GLY A 201 -11.81 -18.43 27.99
N ARG A 202 -12.16 -19.49 28.72
CA ARG A 202 -12.51 -19.43 30.15
C ARG A 202 -11.31 -19.48 31.07
N GLU A 203 -10.20 -20.01 30.60
CA GLU A 203 -8.99 -20.20 31.40
C GLU A 203 -8.04 -19.01 31.20
N PRO A 204 -7.30 -18.57 32.24
CA PRO A 204 -6.31 -17.51 32.11
C PRO A 204 -5.07 -18.02 31.35
N ALA A 205 -5.22 -18.15 30.03
CA ALA A 205 -4.24 -18.76 29.14
C ALA A 205 -2.87 -18.05 29.21
N GLU A 206 -2.87 -16.73 29.28
CA GLU A 206 -1.67 -15.90 29.31
C GLU A 206 -0.86 -16.09 30.60
N GLU A 207 -1.52 -16.09 31.76
CA GLU A 207 -0.88 -16.29 33.06
C GLU A 207 -0.28 -17.69 33.15
N MET A 208 -1.06 -18.71 32.75
CA MET A 208 -0.60 -20.09 32.76
C MET A 208 0.63 -20.30 31.86
N LEU A 209 0.62 -19.73 30.65
CA LEU A 209 1.76 -19.83 29.74
C LEU A 209 2.97 -19.04 30.27
N LYS A 210 2.74 -17.86 30.87
CA LYS A 210 3.78 -17.05 31.51
C LYS A 210 4.46 -17.80 32.66
N GLU A 211 3.69 -18.46 33.52
CA GLU A 211 4.22 -19.30 34.61
C GLU A 211 5.04 -20.48 34.08
N ALA A 212 4.52 -21.21 33.08
CA ALA A 212 5.24 -22.32 32.47
C ALA A 212 6.57 -21.86 31.82
N MET A 213 6.59 -20.68 31.20
CA MET A 213 7.82 -20.12 30.62
C MET A 213 8.83 -19.73 31.69
N THR A 214 8.36 -19.08 32.74
CA THR A 214 9.20 -18.66 33.86
C THR A 214 9.82 -19.87 34.56
N ALA A 215 9.05 -20.95 34.74
CA ALA A 215 9.53 -22.20 35.34
C ALA A 215 10.57 -22.93 34.48
N ALA A 216 10.44 -22.91 33.15
CA ALA A 216 11.33 -23.64 32.24
C ALA A 216 12.62 -22.89 31.92
N ILE A 217 12.55 -21.56 31.77
CA ILE A 217 13.65 -20.75 31.25
C ILE A 217 14.40 -20.04 32.39
N GLY A 218 13.75 -19.80 33.52
CA GLY A 218 14.31 -19.04 34.65
C GLY A 218 14.38 -17.53 34.40
N CYS A 219 13.78 -17.04 33.30
CA CYS A 219 13.61 -15.62 33.02
C CYS A 219 12.12 -15.30 32.93
N GLU A 220 11.68 -14.20 33.55
CA GLU A 220 10.30 -13.74 33.48
C GLU A 220 10.04 -13.01 32.15
N PRO A 221 9.13 -13.48 31.29
CA PRO A 221 8.74 -12.73 30.10
C PRO A 221 7.89 -11.51 30.49
N VAL A 222 7.97 -10.45 29.69
CA VAL A 222 7.17 -9.22 29.89
C VAL A 222 5.68 -9.53 29.76
N GLY A 223 5.33 -10.34 28.77
CA GLY A 223 3.96 -10.78 28.53
C GLY A 223 3.88 -11.96 27.56
N VAL A 224 2.72 -12.59 27.50
CA VAL A 224 2.41 -13.65 26.54
C VAL A 224 1.09 -13.30 25.88
N SER A 225 1.06 -13.31 24.55
CA SER A 225 -0.14 -13.09 23.75
C SER A 225 -0.52 -14.39 23.06
N VAL A 226 -1.74 -14.87 23.28
CA VAL A 226 -2.24 -16.14 22.73
C VAL A 226 -2.94 -15.88 21.40
N ALA A 227 -2.62 -16.68 20.36
CA ALA A 227 -3.34 -16.58 19.10
C ALA A 227 -4.66 -17.37 19.19
N TRP A 228 -5.78 -16.66 19.22
CA TRP A 228 -7.13 -17.23 19.26
C TRP A 228 -7.58 -17.68 17.87
N ASP A 229 -8.26 -18.83 17.78
CA ASP A 229 -8.94 -19.23 16.53
C ASP A 229 -10.32 -18.59 16.48
N TYR A 230 -10.43 -17.53 15.68
CA TYR A 230 -11.68 -16.82 15.44
C TYR A 230 -12.16 -16.99 13.99
N ALA A 231 -11.68 -18.01 13.26
CA ALA A 231 -12.04 -18.20 11.85
C ALA A 231 -13.55 -18.35 11.63
N THR A 232 -14.26 -18.97 12.58
CA THR A 232 -15.72 -19.14 12.54
C THR A 232 -16.48 -17.87 12.91
N GLU A 233 -15.93 -17.05 13.81
CA GLU A 233 -16.58 -15.86 14.40
C GLU A 233 -16.02 -14.54 13.84
N ARG A 234 -15.29 -14.58 12.72
CA ARG A 234 -14.56 -13.45 12.16
C ARG A 234 -15.42 -12.20 11.97
N HIS A 235 -16.61 -12.35 11.40
CA HIS A 235 -17.53 -11.23 11.18
C HIS A 235 -17.91 -10.53 12.49
N MET A 236 -18.14 -11.30 13.55
CA MET A 236 -18.52 -10.75 14.85
C MET A 236 -17.34 -9.99 15.49
N VAL A 237 -16.14 -10.58 15.45
CA VAL A 237 -14.92 -9.92 15.93
C VAL A 237 -14.65 -8.62 15.18
N ASP A 238 -14.73 -8.64 13.84
CA ASP A 238 -14.52 -7.45 13.00
C ASP A 238 -15.55 -6.35 13.35
N THR A 239 -16.82 -6.71 13.56
CA THR A 239 -17.88 -5.75 13.97
C THR A 239 -17.60 -5.13 15.34
N ILE A 240 -17.15 -5.93 16.31
CA ILE A 240 -16.83 -5.45 17.67
C ILE A 240 -15.63 -4.50 17.63
N LEU A 241 -14.59 -4.83 16.85
CA LEU A 241 -13.41 -3.99 16.71
C LEU A 241 -13.75 -2.64 16.04
N GLU A 242 -14.64 -2.65 15.04
CA GLU A 242 -15.16 -1.42 14.44
C GLU A 242 -15.93 -0.58 15.46
N GLN A 243 -16.78 -1.21 16.29
CA GLN A 243 -17.52 -0.52 17.34
C GLN A 243 -16.62 0.06 18.43
N GLU A 244 -15.58 -0.68 18.87
CA GLU A 244 -14.60 -0.18 19.84
C GLU A 244 -13.80 1.01 19.28
N ALA A 245 -13.40 0.94 17.99
CA ALA A 245 -12.72 2.04 17.32
C ALA A 245 -13.58 3.32 17.24
N GLU A 246 -14.91 3.18 17.08
CA GLU A 246 -15.84 4.31 17.13
C GLU A 246 -15.92 4.92 18.54
N VAL A 247 -15.94 4.10 19.59
CA VAL A 247 -16.05 4.54 21.00
C VAL A 247 -14.78 5.23 21.51
N GLU A 248 -13.59 4.77 21.11
CA GLU A 248 -12.31 5.39 21.52
C GLU A 248 -12.07 6.76 20.90
N THR A 249 -12.84 7.15 19.87
CA THR A 249 -12.85 8.53 19.41
C THR A 249 -13.59 9.34 20.47
N PRO A 250 -12.91 10.18 21.29
CA PRO A 250 -13.59 10.92 22.34
C PRO A 250 -14.69 11.73 21.68
N GLN A 251 -15.94 11.36 21.95
CA GLN A 251 -17.10 12.15 21.61
C GLN A 251 -16.99 13.46 22.38
N GLY A 252 -16.19 14.37 21.84
CA GLY A 252 -16.16 15.76 22.23
C GLY A 252 -17.54 16.30 21.93
N ALA A 253 -18.37 16.32 22.97
CA ALA A 253 -19.63 17.03 23.06
C ALA A 253 -20.31 17.24 21.70
N HIS A 254 -20.97 16.21 21.19
CA HIS A 254 -22.11 16.46 20.30
C HIS A 254 -23.20 17.13 21.15
N GLY A 255 -23.03 18.43 21.37
CA GLY A 255 -24.13 19.32 21.65
C GLY A 255 -25.09 19.17 20.49
N SER A 256 -26.26 18.62 20.78
CA SER A 256 -27.43 18.67 19.92
C SER A 256 -27.80 20.14 19.72
N SER A 257 -27.10 20.82 18.81
CA SER A 257 -27.54 22.10 18.30
C SER A 257 -28.72 21.82 17.37
N ASP A 258 -29.92 22.08 17.89
CA ASP A 258 -31.13 22.29 17.11
C ASP A 258 -30.91 23.46 16.12
N GLU A 259 -30.30 23.18 14.96
CA GLU A 259 -30.22 24.11 13.84
C GLU A 259 -31.38 23.86 12.87
N ASN A 260 -32.34 24.81 12.85
CA ASN A 260 -33.35 24.93 11.79
C ASN A 260 -32.70 25.48 10.50
N PRO A 261 -32.85 24.87 9.32
CA PRO A 261 -32.45 25.52 8.07
C PRO A 261 -33.65 26.02 7.23
N PRO A 262 -33.57 27.23 6.66
CA PRO A 262 -34.36 27.61 5.50
C PRO A 262 -33.47 27.70 4.23
N SER A 263 -33.38 26.63 3.43
CA SER A 263 -32.79 26.64 2.07
C SER A 263 -33.33 25.52 1.15
N ARG A 264 -34.63 25.59 0.81
CA ARG A 264 -35.45 24.44 0.33
C ARG A 264 -35.32 23.95 -1.13
N LEU A 265 -34.26 24.20 -1.89
CA LEU A 265 -34.15 23.62 -3.27
C LEU A 265 -32.81 23.00 -3.64
N LEU A 266 -31.67 23.62 -3.33
CA LEU A 266 -30.36 23.03 -3.60
C LEU A 266 -30.08 21.80 -2.71
N ASP A 267 -30.56 21.83 -1.47
CA ASP A 267 -30.39 20.72 -0.52
C ASP A 267 -31.11 19.44 -0.97
N LYS A 268 -32.23 19.55 -1.69
CA LYS A 268 -32.97 18.38 -2.18
C LYS A 268 -32.27 17.69 -3.36
N ALA A 269 -31.66 18.47 -4.26
CA ALA A 269 -30.88 17.92 -5.36
C ALA A 269 -29.59 17.28 -4.86
N GLU A 270 -28.97 17.89 -3.83
CA GLU A 270 -27.79 17.34 -3.16
C GLU A 270 -28.12 16.07 -2.36
N LEU A 271 -29.19 16.06 -1.55
CA LEU A 271 -29.65 14.86 -0.85
C LEU A 271 -30.01 13.74 -1.83
N TRP A 272 -30.68 14.05 -2.94
CA TRP A 272 -30.99 13.06 -3.97
C TRP A 272 -29.74 12.54 -4.66
N ALA A 273 -28.78 13.39 -5.01
CA ALA A 273 -27.53 12.97 -5.64
C ALA A 273 -26.66 12.14 -4.68
N THR A 274 -26.55 12.55 -3.42
CA THR A 274 -25.82 11.82 -2.39
C THR A 274 -26.50 10.49 -2.08
N ASP A 275 -27.82 10.43 -1.97
CA ASP A 275 -28.57 9.19 -1.74
C ASP A 275 -28.54 8.25 -2.95
N LEU A 276 -28.55 8.79 -4.18
CA LEU A 276 -28.38 7.99 -5.40
C LEU A 276 -26.96 7.40 -5.48
N VAL A 277 -25.94 8.17 -5.12
CA VAL A 277 -24.55 7.69 -5.07
C VAL A 277 -24.37 6.67 -3.95
N LEU A 278 -24.86 6.93 -2.74
CA LEU A 278 -24.76 6.00 -1.60
C LEU A 278 -25.52 4.69 -1.86
N ASN A 279 -26.72 4.76 -2.44
CA ASN A 279 -27.48 3.57 -2.83
C ASN A 279 -26.82 2.82 -4.00
N ALA A 280 -26.28 3.52 -4.99
CA ALA A 280 -25.51 2.89 -6.07
C ALA A 280 -24.22 2.21 -5.54
N TRP A 281 -23.70 2.67 -4.40
CA TRP A 281 -22.51 2.13 -3.76
C TRP A 281 -22.82 1.09 -2.67
N HIS A 282 -24.10 0.74 -2.47
CA HIS A 282 -24.54 -0.26 -1.47
C HIS A 282 -24.02 -0.01 -0.04
N VAL A 283 -23.87 1.25 0.37
CA VAL A 283 -23.43 1.58 1.74
C VAL A 283 -24.65 1.59 2.68
N HIS A 284 -24.90 0.47 3.35
CA HIS A 284 -25.92 0.38 4.41
C HIS A 284 -25.29 0.70 5.78
N LEU A 285 -25.56 1.89 6.32
CA LEU A 285 -25.19 2.28 7.69
C LEU A 285 -26.18 1.66 8.69
N GLY A 286 -26.13 0.34 8.87
CA GLY A 286 -26.88 -0.35 9.91
C GLY A 286 -26.11 -0.34 11.22
N HIS A 287 -26.59 0.38 12.24
CA HIS A 287 -26.07 0.23 13.60
C HIS A 287 -26.52 -1.12 14.17
N HIS A 288 -25.64 -2.12 14.08
CA HIS A 288 -25.77 -3.34 14.85
C HIS A 288 -25.16 -3.09 16.23
N GLU A 289 -26.01 -2.77 17.22
CA GLU A 289 -25.58 -2.75 18.62
C GLU A 289 -25.30 -4.19 19.06
N VAL A 290 -24.02 -4.54 19.19
CA VAL A 290 -23.63 -5.85 19.74
C VAL A 290 -23.79 -5.80 21.26
N HIS A 291 -24.59 -6.70 21.82
CA HIS A 291 -24.79 -6.77 23.27
C HIS A 291 -23.59 -7.43 23.96
N ALA A 292 -23.13 -6.84 25.08
CA ALA A 292 -21.98 -7.35 25.86
C ALA A 292 -22.11 -8.83 26.30
N SER A 293 -23.34 -9.35 26.44
CA SER A 293 -23.58 -10.77 26.73
C SER A 293 -23.18 -11.69 25.57
N GLU A 294 -23.37 -11.27 24.34
CA GLU A 294 -23.01 -12.03 23.13
C GLU A 294 -21.49 -12.08 23.00
N ILE A 295 -20.80 -10.96 23.25
CA ILE A 295 -19.34 -10.86 23.29
C ILE A 295 -18.76 -11.84 24.31
N ASN A 296 -19.28 -11.86 25.54
CA ASN A 296 -18.79 -12.77 26.58
C ASN A 296 -19.04 -14.25 26.23
N SER A 297 -20.20 -14.57 25.65
CA SER A 297 -20.49 -15.92 25.19
C SER A 297 -19.53 -16.37 24.08
N MET A 298 -19.24 -15.47 23.13
CA MET A 298 -18.27 -15.69 22.06
C MET A 298 -16.86 -15.91 22.62
N LEU A 299 -16.38 -15.01 23.49
CA LEU A 299 -15.06 -15.10 24.13
C LEU A 299 -14.87 -16.43 24.86
N HIS A 300 -15.88 -16.90 25.59
CA HIS A 300 -15.82 -18.18 26.29
C HIS A 300 -15.94 -19.41 25.37
N GLY A 301 -16.56 -19.25 24.20
CA GLY A 301 -16.67 -20.30 23.18
C GLY A 301 -15.40 -20.44 22.33
N MET A 302 -14.57 -19.40 22.26
CA MET A 302 -13.32 -19.43 21.50
C MET A 302 -12.27 -20.36 22.13
N SER A 303 -11.53 -21.03 21.24
CA SER A 303 -10.38 -21.86 21.58
C SER A 303 -9.12 -21.25 20.99
N SER A 304 -8.01 -21.31 21.72
CA SER A 304 -6.75 -20.88 21.19
C SER A 304 -6.20 -21.84 20.13
N THR A 305 -5.44 -21.29 19.19
CA THR A 305 -4.54 -22.07 18.35
C THR A 305 -3.37 -22.57 19.18
N SER A 306 -2.61 -23.53 18.66
CA SER A 306 -1.39 -24.05 19.29
C SER A 306 -0.19 -23.09 19.17
N ILE A 307 -0.44 -21.78 19.00
CA ILE A 307 0.56 -20.73 18.79
C ILE A 307 0.35 -19.61 19.81
N ALA A 308 1.43 -19.17 20.43
CA ALA A 308 1.48 -18.00 21.31
C ALA A 308 2.76 -17.21 21.05
N PHE A 309 2.72 -15.92 21.34
CA PHE A 309 3.85 -15.00 21.23
C PHE A 309 4.31 -14.57 22.61
N VAL A 310 5.54 -14.89 22.95
CA VAL A 310 6.17 -14.55 24.24
C VAL A 310 7.03 -13.31 24.04
N ILE A 311 6.76 -12.24 24.77
CA ILE A 311 7.43 -10.94 24.67
C ILE A 311 8.47 -10.82 25.78
N PHE A 312 9.69 -10.42 25.41
CA PHE A 312 10.82 -10.25 26.31
C PHE A 312 11.23 -8.79 26.41
N ALA A 313 11.91 -8.41 27.49
CA ALA A 313 12.35 -7.03 27.70
C ALA A 313 13.49 -6.61 26.76
N SER A 314 14.30 -7.59 26.31
CA SER A 314 15.44 -7.33 25.43
C SER A 314 15.63 -8.43 24.38
N GLN A 315 16.32 -8.11 23.29
CA GLN A 315 16.68 -9.09 22.27
C GLN A 315 17.60 -10.18 22.82
N GLU A 316 18.48 -9.84 23.75
CA GLU A 316 19.42 -10.76 24.41
C GLU A 316 18.69 -11.76 25.29
N THR A 317 17.73 -11.30 26.11
CA THR A 317 16.91 -12.18 26.97
C THR A 317 16.08 -13.14 26.13
N ARG A 318 15.51 -12.67 25.02
CA ARG A 318 14.82 -13.53 24.04
C ARG A 318 15.75 -14.60 23.47
N GLN A 319 16.97 -14.23 23.06
CA GLN A 319 17.93 -15.19 22.50
C GLN A 319 18.37 -16.23 23.53
N GLN A 320 18.65 -15.80 24.77
CA GLN A 320 18.97 -16.70 25.88
C GLN A 320 17.82 -17.66 26.16
N ALA A 321 16.59 -17.14 26.16
CA ALA A 321 15.38 -17.95 26.34
C ALA A 321 15.21 -19.02 25.26
N ILE A 322 15.47 -18.68 23.99
CA ILE A 322 15.42 -19.64 22.87
C ILE A 322 16.51 -20.72 23.03
N ILE A 323 17.71 -20.35 23.48
CA ILE A 323 18.81 -21.30 23.70
C ILE A 323 18.49 -22.23 24.88
N ALA A 324 17.96 -21.70 25.97
CA ALA A 324 17.54 -22.48 27.14
C ALA A 324 16.37 -23.42 26.81
N ALA A 325 15.43 -22.97 25.98
CA ALA A 325 14.29 -23.75 25.52
C ALA A 325 14.60 -24.71 24.36
N ARG A 326 15.87 -24.97 24.04
CA ARG A 326 16.26 -25.86 22.94
C ARG A 326 15.77 -27.30 23.14
N ASP A 327 15.67 -27.73 24.39
CA ASP A 327 15.09 -29.02 24.77
C ASP A 327 13.56 -28.97 24.84
N GLY A 328 12.92 -27.90 24.35
CA GLY A 328 11.47 -27.70 24.41
C GLY A 328 10.97 -27.41 25.82
N ILE A 329 9.79 -26.79 25.91
CA ILE A 329 9.14 -26.47 27.18
C ILE A 329 7.91 -27.35 27.37
N THR A 330 7.76 -27.96 28.55
CA THR A 330 6.58 -28.75 28.88
C THR A 330 5.44 -27.86 29.35
N VAL A 331 4.36 -27.78 28.57
CA VAL A 331 3.11 -27.09 28.93
C VAL A 331 2.01 -28.15 28.96
N ARG A 332 1.33 -28.32 30.12
CA ARG A 332 0.30 -29.37 30.32
C ARG A 332 0.76 -30.78 29.94
N GLY A 333 2.04 -31.10 30.13
CA GLY A 333 2.61 -32.40 29.77
C GLY A 333 2.97 -32.56 28.29
N ARG A 334 2.68 -31.59 27.42
CA ARG A 334 3.14 -31.57 26.03
C ARG A 334 4.41 -30.72 25.86
N ARG A 335 5.31 -31.19 25.01
CA ARG A 335 6.56 -30.50 24.67
C ARG A 335 6.28 -29.48 23.57
N CYS A 336 6.48 -28.22 23.91
CA CYS A 336 6.31 -27.07 23.03
C CYS A 336 7.69 -26.59 22.53
N SER A 337 7.74 -26.04 21.34
CA SER A 337 8.96 -25.47 20.75
C SER A 337 8.91 -23.95 20.78
N LEU A 338 9.95 -23.33 21.33
CA LEU A 338 10.13 -21.88 21.28
C LEU A 338 11.05 -21.54 20.11
N THR A 339 10.53 -20.84 19.11
CA THR A 339 11.26 -20.45 17.91
C THR A 339 11.33 -18.94 17.76
N GLN A 340 12.36 -18.46 17.07
CA GLN A 340 12.41 -17.05 16.69
C GLN A 340 11.29 -16.75 15.68
N CYS A 341 10.54 -15.67 15.90
CA CYS A 341 9.65 -15.11 14.90
C CYS A 341 10.48 -14.81 13.63
N CYS A 342 10.31 -15.62 12.59
CA CYS A 342 11.07 -15.48 11.35
C CYS A 342 10.10 -15.29 10.19
N TRP A 343 10.18 -14.13 9.53
CA TRP A 343 9.35 -13.76 8.38
C TRP A 343 9.63 -14.52 7.08
N LYS A 344 10.44 -15.59 7.12
CA LYS A 344 10.88 -16.30 5.91
C LYS A 344 9.73 -16.81 5.03
N ALA A 345 8.52 -16.99 5.57
CA ALA A 345 7.35 -17.40 4.79
C ALA A 345 6.78 -16.30 3.87
N TRP A 346 6.83 -15.02 4.26
CA TRP A 346 6.20 -13.93 3.47
C TRP A 346 7.01 -13.53 2.23
N PHE A 347 8.34 -13.58 2.32
CA PHE A 347 9.21 -13.15 1.21
C PHE A 347 9.17 -14.11 0.01
N LEU A 348 8.93 -15.42 0.26
CA LEU A 348 8.72 -16.41 -0.80
C LEU A 348 7.39 -16.21 -1.52
N MET A 349 6.36 -15.72 -0.82
CA MET A 349 5.05 -15.42 -1.41
C MET A 349 5.09 -14.16 -2.28
N LEU A 350 5.80 -13.11 -1.83
CA LEU A 350 5.95 -11.86 -2.59
C LEU A 350 6.83 -12.02 -3.84
N ALA A 351 7.86 -12.87 -3.79
CA ALA A 351 8.64 -13.23 -4.97
C ALA A 351 7.82 -14.03 -6.00
N TYR A 352 6.83 -14.81 -5.56
CA TYR A 352 5.93 -15.54 -6.45
C TYR A 352 4.92 -14.61 -7.14
N VAL A 353 4.44 -13.58 -6.43
CA VAL A 353 3.45 -12.60 -6.97
C VAL A 353 4.09 -11.54 -7.87
N LEU A 354 5.38 -11.23 -7.72
CA LEU A 354 6.09 -10.30 -8.61
C LEU A 354 6.59 -10.95 -9.92
N PHE A 355 6.56 -12.28 -10.03
CA PHE A 355 7.00 -13.04 -11.20
C PHE A 355 5.86 -13.75 -11.95
N CYS A 356 4.63 -13.69 -11.45
CA CYS A 356 3.40 -14.02 -12.18
C CYS A 356 2.70 -12.73 -12.58
#